data_AF-A0A150QB70-F1
#
_entry.id   AF-A0A150QB70-F1
#
_cell.length_a   1.000
_cell.length_b   1.000
_cell.length_c   1.000
_cell.angle_alpha   90.00
_cell.angle_beta   90.00
_cell.angle_gamma   90.00
#
_symmetry.space_group_name_H-M   'P 1'
#
loop_
_entity.id
_entity.type
_entity.pdbx_description
1 polymer ?
#
loop_
_entity_poly.entity_id
_entity_poly.type
_entity_poly.pdbx_seq_one_letter_code
_entity_poly.pdbx_strand_id
1 'polypeptide(L)'
;MERWRGLKDLVQDAVDNGSRAVERLQKHAAKLPFDLLEQIPPIATPVKGIRLVHDTMVSGVHVAIRLVNRVAGYTIDGVLFVVEQQKEPAGTPGEGEASAPAAPDGGRGTERASP
;
A
#
# COMPACT_ATOMS: atom_id res chain seq x y z
N MET A 1 11.73 -6.18 -2.88
CA MET A 1 11.03 -5.69 -1.67
C MET A 1 9.56 -6.15 -1.56
N GLU A 2 9.07 -7.04 -2.42
CA GLU A 2 7.64 -7.42 -2.49
C GLU A 2 7.08 -8.05 -1.22
N ARG A 3 7.88 -8.89 -0.53
CA ARG A 3 7.48 -9.48 0.76
C ARG A 3 7.23 -8.42 1.85
N TRP A 4 8.00 -7.32 1.83
CA TRP A 4 7.86 -6.22 2.78
C TRP A 4 6.63 -5.35 2.46
N ARG A 5 6.38 -5.08 1.18
CA ARG A 5 5.17 -4.36 0.73
C ARG A 5 3.92 -5.16 1.07
N GLY A 6 3.91 -6.47 0.77
CA GLY A 6 2.79 -7.35 1.10
C GLY A 6 2.52 -7.48 2.60
N LEU A 7 3.56 -7.53 3.45
CA LEU A 7 3.37 -7.53 4.91
C LEU A 7 2.75 -6.22 5.41
N LYS A 8 3.21 -5.08 4.89
CA LYS A 8 2.67 -3.76 5.23
C LYS A 8 1.20 -3.64 4.81
N ASP A 9 0.85 -4.08 3.60
CA ASP A 9 -0.53 -4.06 3.11
C ASP A 9 -1.44 -4.97 3.98
N LEU A 10 -0.96 -6.14 4.38
CA LEU A 10 -1.71 -7.06 5.25
C LEU A 10 -1.98 -6.46 6.64
N VAL A 11 -0.98 -5.81 7.24
CA VAL A 11 -1.13 -5.11 8.52
C VAL A 11 -2.10 -3.94 8.37
N GLN A 12 -1.99 -3.18 7.29
CA GLN A 12 -2.86 -2.05 7.00
C GLN A 12 -4.33 -2.49 6.89
N ASP A 13 -4.58 -3.58 6.16
CA ASP A 13 -5.91 -4.19 6.03
C ASP A 13 -6.44 -4.76 7.34
N ALA A 14 -5.57 -5.37 8.15
CA ALA A 14 -5.95 -5.91 9.46
C ALA A 14 -6.40 -4.78 10.42
N VAL A 15 -5.67 -3.67 10.45
CA VAL A 15 -6.00 -2.50 11.28
C VAL A 15 -7.31 -1.85 10.81
N ASP A 16 -7.49 -1.67 9.50
CA ASP A 16 -8.70 -1.07 8.95
C ASP A 16 -9.95 -1.93 9.22
N ASN A 17 -9.84 -3.25 9.06
CA ASN A 17 -10.93 -4.18 9.33
C ASN A 17 -11.20 -4.34 10.83
N GLY A 18 -10.16 -4.38 11.67
CA GLY A 18 -10.28 -4.43 13.13
C GLY A 18 -10.98 -3.18 13.67
N SER A 19 -10.58 -1.99 13.20
CA SER A 19 -11.21 -0.71 13.52
C SER A 19 -12.70 -0.72 13.20
N ARG A 20 -13.09 -1.19 12.01
CA ARG A 20 -14.52 -1.31 11.62
C ARG A 20 -15.28 -2.30 12.51
N ALA A 21 -14.66 -3.39 12.94
CA ALA A 21 -15.29 -4.38 13.81
C ALA A 21 -15.57 -3.81 15.21
N VAL A 22 -14.61 -3.10 15.81
CA VAL A 22 -14.77 -2.44 17.11
C VAL A 22 -15.81 -1.33 17.04
N GLU A 23 -15.80 -0.51 15.98
CA GLU A 23 -16.79 0.55 15.76
C GLU A 23 -18.22 -0.02 15.75
N ARG A 24 -18.44 -1.13 15.02
CA ARG A 24 -19.75 -1.80 14.97
C ARG A 24 -20.14 -2.38 16.32
N LEU A 25 -19.20 -2.98 17.04
CA LEU A 25 -19.46 -3.54 18.37
C LEU A 25 -19.88 -2.45 19.36
N GLN A 26 -19.18 -1.32 19.41
CA GLN A 26 -19.54 -0.21 20.30
C GLN A 26 -20.88 0.41 19.94
N LYS A 27 -21.18 0.60 18.64
CA LYS A 27 -22.51 1.06 18.18
C LYS A 27 -23.61 0.09 18.57
N HIS A 28 -23.36 -1.22 18.44
CA HIS A 28 -24.33 -2.25 18.83
C HIS A 28 -24.53 -2.32 20.34
N ALA A 29 -23.45 -2.24 21.13
CA ALA A 29 -23.51 -2.21 22.58
C ALA A 29 -24.25 -0.98 23.12
N ALA A 30 -24.09 0.18 22.45
CA ALA A 30 -24.79 1.41 22.80
C ALA A 30 -26.28 1.38 22.42
N LYS A 31 -26.68 0.57 21.42
CA LYS A 31 -28.07 0.50 20.96
C LYS A 31 -29.05 0.09 22.06
N LEU A 32 -28.72 -0.96 22.81
CA LEU A 32 -29.61 -1.54 23.83
C LEU A 32 -29.96 -0.55 24.98
N PRO A 33 -29.01 0.17 25.60
CA PRO A 33 -29.33 1.18 26.61
C PRO A 33 -30.06 2.39 26.04
N PHE A 34 -29.74 2.86 24.82
CA PHE A 34 -30.46 3.98 24.20
C PHE A 34 -31.90 3.61 23.86
N ASP A 35 -32.14 2.41 23.33
CA ASP A 35 -33.48 1.92 23.01
C ASP A 35 -34.36 1.75 24.27
N LEU A 36 -33.76 1.48 25.44
CA LEU A 36 -34.46 1.47 26.74
C LEU A 36 -34.78 2.88 27.23
N LEU A 37 -33.84 3.82 27.14
CA LEU A 37 -34.03 5.20 27.59
C LEU A 37 -35.03 5.98 26.71
N GLU A 38 -35.11 5.67 25.41
CA GLU A 38 -36.07 6.26 24.48
C GLU A 38 -37.53 5.84 24.75
N GLN A 39 -37.76 4.76 25.51
CA GLN A 39 -39.10 4.36 25.93
C GLN A 39 -39.67 5.19 27.09
N ILE A 40 -38.86 6.08 27.68
CA ILE A 40 -39.28 6.97 28.77
C ILE A 40 -39.62 8.35 28.14
N PRO A 41 -40.91 8.68 27.97
CA PRO A 41 -41.35 9.85 27.19
C PRO A 41 -40.71 11.19 27.61
N PRO A 42 -40.53 11.53 28.91
CA PRO A 42 -39.96 12.83 29.29
C PRO A 42 -38.48 13.00 28.91
N ILE A 43 -37.75 11.92 28.62
CA ILE A 43 -36.31 11.98 28.30
C ILE A 43 -35.97 11.48 26.89
N ALA A 44 -36.94 11.02 26.11
CA ALA A 44 -36.69 10.42 24.80
C ALA A 44 -35.96 11.37 23.81
N THR A 45 -36.34 12.65 23.78
CA THR A 45 -35.72 13.66 22.91
C THR A 45 -34.25 13.95 23.26
N PRO A 46 -33.87 14.26 24.51
CA PRO A 46 -32.46 14.46 24.86
C PRO A 46 -31.62 13.18 24.70
N VAL A 47 -32.19 12.00 24.96
CA VAL A 47 -31.52 10.69 24.78
C VAL A 47 -31.09 10.46 23.32
N LYS A 48 -31.95 10.80 22.35
CA LYS A 48 -31.61 10.74 20.92
C LYS A 48 -30.45 11.66 20.53
N GLY A 49 -30.39 12.85 21.12
CA GLY A 49 -29.29 13.79 20.91
C GLY A 49 -27.96 13.22 21.41
N ILE A 50 -27.95 12.65 22.62
CA ILE A 50 -26.77 12.02 23.21
C ILE A 50 -26.29 10.83 22.38
N ARG A 51 -27.22 10.00 21.88
CA ARG A 51 -26.92 8.87 20.98
C ARG A 51 -26.18 9.33 19.72
N LEU A 52 -26.65 10.40 19.09
CA LEU A 52 -26.02 10.96 17.90
C LEU A 52 -24.59 11.47 18.19
N VAL A 53 -24.38 12.18 19.30
CA VAL A 53 -23.05 12.67 19.71
C VAL A 53 -22.11 11.49 19.98
N HIS A 54 -22.58 10.48 20.70
CA HIS A 54 -21.82 9.26 20.97
C HIS A 54 -21.40 8.56 19.67
N ASP A 55 -22.34 8.31 18.77
CA ASP A 55 -22.07 7.63 17.50
C ASP A 55 -21.10 8.43 16.60
N THR A 56 -21.19 9.76 16.65
CA THR A 56 -20.29 10.67 15.93
C THR A 56 -18.88 10.62 16.52
N MET A 57 -18.72 10.65 17.85
CA MET A 57 -17.41 10.51 18.50
C MET A 57 -16.77 9.16 18.19
N VAL A 58 -17.52 8.07 18.35
CA VAL A 58 -17.03 6.72 18.07
C VAL A 58 -16.58 6.61 16.62
N SER A 59 -17.35 7.15 15.67
CA SER A 59 -16.93 7.15 14.27
C SER A 59 -15.70 8.02 14.03
N GLY A 60 -15.63 9.20 14.66
CA GLY A 60 -14.49 10.12 14.57
C GLY A 60 -13.17 9.50 15.04
N VAL A 61 -13.17 8.79 16.17
CA VAL A 61 -11.99 8.09 16.67
C VAL A 61 -11.52 7.02 15.68
N HIS A 62 -12.45 6.24 15.14
CA HIS A 62 -12.10 5.18 14.18
C HIS A 62 -11.62 5.74 12.83
N VAL A 63 -12.16 6.89 12.39
CA VAL A 63 -11.64 7.62 11.23
C VAL A 63 -10.20 8.10 11.49
N ALA A 64 -9.93 8.65 12.67
CA ALA A 64 -8.59 9.10 13.04
C ALA A 64 -7.58 7.94 13.05
N ILE A 65 -7.96 6.79 13.62
CA ILE A 65 -7.12 5.57 13.61
C ILE A 65 -6.79 5.15 12.17
N ARG A 66 -7.78 5.12 11.27
CA ARG A 66 -7.54 4.79 9.85
C ARG A 66 -6.66 5.82 9.15
N LEU A 67 -6.81 7.09 9.48
CA LEU A 67 -5.98 8.16 8.92
C LEU A 67 -4.52 7.98 9.33
N VAL A 68 -4.26 7.70 10.61
CA VAL A 68 -2.90 7.42 11.12
C VAL A 68 -2.33 6.17 10.46
N ASN A 69 -3.11 5.09 10.33
CA ASN A 69 -2.70 3.87 9.65
C ASN A 69 -2.28 4.13 8.20
N ARG A 70 -3.08 4.93 7.47
CA ARG A 70 -2.80 5.30 6.09
C ARG A 70 -1.54 6.18 5.96
N VAL A 71 -1.37 7.15 6.86
CA VAL A 71 -0.17 7.99 6.90
C VAL A 71 1.08 7.15 7.15
N ALA A 72 1.05 6.24 8.13
CA ALA A 72 2.15 5.33 8.40
C ALA A 72 2.50 4.46 7.18
N GLY A 73 1.49 3.96 6.46
CA GLY A 73 1.67 3.23 5.20
C GLY A 73 2.42 4.04 4.14
N TYR A 74 2.05 5.31 3.93
CA TYR A 74 2.75 6.20 3.00
C TYR A 74 4.20 6.48 3.40
N THR A 75 4.46 6.62 4.70
CA THR A 75 5.82 6.84 5.20
C THR A 75 6.71 5.63 4.92
N ILE A 76 6.19 4.41 5.13
CA ILE A 76 6.91 3.16 4.86
C ILE A 76 7.18 3.00 3.36
N ASP A 77 6.20 3.31 2.50
CA ASP A 77 6.39 3.27 1.05
C ASP A 77 7.50 4.23 0.58
N GLY A 78 7.53 5.45 1.14
CA GLY A 78 8.57 6.43 0.84
C GLY A 78 9.97 5.95 1.23
N VAL A 79 10.11 5.35 2.41
CA VAL A 79 11.39 4.77 2.86
C VAL A 79 11.83 3.62 1.95
N LEU A 80 10.92 2.70 1.62
CA LEU A 80 11.23 1.58 0.72
C LEU A 80 11.65 2.05 -0.67
N PHE A 81 11.01 3.09 -1.20
CA PHE A 81 11.36 3.68 -2.50
C PHE A 81 12.77 4.29 -2.51
N VAL A 82 13.16 5.01 -1.46
CA VAL A 82 14.51 5.58 -1.33
C VAL A 82 15.57 4.49 -1.24
N VAL A 83 15.30 3.41 -0.51
CA VAL A 83 16.21 2.26 -0.41
C VAL A 83 16.35 1.53 -1.75
N GLU A 84 15.28 1.44 -2.55
CA GLU A 84 15.34 0.87 -3.90
C GLU A 84 16.22 1.73 -4.83
N GLN A 85 16.07 3.06 -4.81
CA GLN A 85 16.91 3.97 -5.61
C GLN A 85 18.40 3.92 -5.21
N GLN A 86 18.72 3.74 -3.92
CA GLN A 86 20.12 3.56 -3.49
C GLN A 86 20.71 2.21 -3.93
N LYS A 87 19.88 1.22 -4.25
CA LYS A 87 20.32 -0.09 -4.69
C LYS A 87 20.60 -0.15 -6.19
N GLU A 88 20.06 0.79 -6.98
CA GLU A 88 20.38 0.96 -8.40
C GLU A 88 21.42 2.07 -8.67
N PRO A 89 22.69 1.84 -8.29
CA PRO A 89 23.78 2.34 -9.13
C PRO A 89 24.84 1.24 -9.32
N ALA A 90 24.58 0.37 -10.29
CA ALA A 90 25.60 -0.42 -10.96
C ALA A 90 25.13 -0.73 -12.40
N GLY A 91 24.73 0.32 -13.12
CA GLY A 91 24.84 0.29 -14.57
C GLY A 91 26.31 0.41 -14.90
N THR A 92 26.95 -0.69 -15.30
CA THR A 92 28.28 -0.69 -15.90
C THR A 92 28.22 0.14 -17.19
N PRO A 93 28.96 1.26 -17.31
CA PRO A 93 29.20 1.90 -18.59
C PRO A 93 30.35 1.15 -19.29
N GLY A 94 30.06 0.56 -20.45
CA GLY A 94 31.07 0.25 -21.47
C GLY A 94 31.63 -1.17 -21.46
N GLU A 95 31.08 -2.01 -22.34
CA GLU A 95 31.90 -2.95 -23.11
C GLU A 95 31.78 -2.57 -24.59
N GLY A 96 32.63 -1.62 -24.98
CA GLY A 96 33.13 -1.59 -26.34
C GLY A 96 34.10 -2.75 -26.50
N GLU A 97 33.58 -3.94 -26.79
CA GLU A 97 34.39 -5.01 -27.36
C GLU A 97 34.30 -4.94 -28.89
N ALA A 98 35.40 -4.43 -29.45
CA ALA A 98 35.91 -4.61 -30.80
C ALA A 98 35.05 -5.51 -31.72
N SER A 99 34.23 -4.87 -32.56
CA SER A 99 33.83 -5.47 -33.83
C SER A 99 35.08 -5.53 -34.71
N ALA A 100 35.75 -6.68 -34.70
CA ALA A 100 36.88 -6.98 -35.58
C ALA A 100 36.45 -6.73 -37.04
N PRO A 101 37.31 -6.12 -37.89
CA PRO A 101 36.95 -5.88 -39.27
C PRO A 101 36.79 -7.23 -39.97
N ALA A 102 35.57 -7.48 -40.44
CA ALA A 102 35.24 -8.58 -41.33
C ALA A 102 36.19 -8.54 -42.55
N ALA A 103 36.99 -9.58 -42.70
CA ALA A 103 37.76 -9.81 -43.91
C ALA A 103 36.79 -10.01 -45.07
N PRO A 104 36.98 -9.35 -46.23
CA PRO A 104 36.10 -9.54 -47.35
C PRO A 104 36.36 -10.91 -48.01
N ASP A 105 35.29 -11.69 -48.05
CA ASP A 105 35.13 -12.81 -48.97
C ASP A 105 35.27 -12.32 -50.42
N GLY A 106 36.06 -13.04 -51.21
CA GLY A 106 36.50 -12.61 -52.53
C GLY A 106 36.97 -13.79 -53.36
N GLY A 107 36.02 -14.62 -53.79
CA GLY A 107 36.26 -15.66 -54.79
C GLY A 107 36.75 -15.11 -56.14
N ARG A 108 37.75 -15.79 -56.70
CA ARG A 108 38.10 -15.95 -58.13
C ARG A 108 39.22 -17.00 -58.15
N GLY A 109 39.05 -18.19 -58.73
CA GLY A 109 38.78 -18.38 -60.15
C GLY A 109 40.11 -18.47 -60.91
N THR A 110 40.44 -19.70 -61.34
CA THR A 110 41.19 -20.08 -62.57
C THR A 110 42.71 -19.90 -62.69
N GLU A 111 43.33 -21.04 -63.04
CA GLU A 111 44.35 -21.27 -64.10
C GLU A 111 45.87 -21.39 -63.80
N ARG A 112 46.33 -22.62 -64.03
CA ARG A 112 47.44 -23.08 -64.91
C ARG A 112 48.94 -22.80 -64.59
N ALA A 113 49.63 -23.95 -64.51
CA ALA A 113 50.79 -24.39 -65.32
C ALA A 113 52.24 -24.05 -64.92
N SER A 114 53.07 -25.09 -65.15
CA SER A 114 54.52 -25.34 -65.00
C SER A 114 55.47 -24.26 -65.58
N PRO A 115 56.81 -24.40 -65.41
CA PRO A 115 57.63 -25.44 -66.06
C PRO A 115 58.29 -26.44 -65.11
#